data_AF-A0A7M3ZQY8-F1
#
_entry.id   AF-A0A7M3ZQY8-F1
#
_cell.length_a   1.000
_cell.length_b   1.000
_cell.length_c   1.000
_cell.angle_alpha   90.00
_cell.angle_beta   90.00
_cell.angle_gamma   90.00
#
_symmetry.space_group_name_H-M   'P 1'
#
loop_
_entity.id
_entity.type
_entity.pdbx_description
1 polymer ?
#
loop_
_entity_poly.entity_id
_entity_poly.type
_entity_poly.pdbx_seq_one_letter_code
_entity_poly.pdbx_strand_id
1 'polypeptide(L)'
;MGFINTDYWRHNRNIYLTIEYIGLLSITVTYGCSQRRADSLSEGDFRKLQLTGGSTMIVSLPKTWVKGNRLDKGDVVSIEELASGDLRISPMQGKDAKTCVSIDCCSLTVGLVDLLIGAYLSGTNTIEVKCDQKIPRSVRNNIRDFLRDTRGMEIEDDTEKLIRIVSILNPSELRLQVSINRMYILISSLVNDAFEVLNGEDIDLLSDIQDRERQIDARRLLVERQVASALKNPSVEKKLKVDRYTAMEHANIARVLERMGDHAARLAVLVRDNSQLVQSKTTELPLLAIPTWAQALKTLVHNMYTKDVNIIHEAKTSLVALMAEIETSESDLWTGRKSAERLFCEFQISESIRRLCAYGINFAEALLNMLMHERLESV
;
A
#
# COMPACT_ATOMS: atom_id res chain seq x y z
N MET A 1 22.99 40.84 -6.98
CA MET A 1 22.22 41.03 -8.22
C MET A 1 22.12 39.66 -8.90
N GLY A 2 20.89 39.13 -9.05
CA GLY A 2 20.55 37.90 -9.81
C GLY A 2 20.89 36.57 -9.10
N PHE A 3 20.05 36.03 -8.21
CA PHE A 3 18.91 35.11 -8.47
C PHE A 3 19.26 33.91 -9.36
N ILE A 4 19.54 32.77 -8.73
CA ILE A 4 19.43 31.43 -9.32
C ILE A 4 18.23 30.76 -8.66
N ASN A 5 17.28 30.37 -9.50
CA ASN A 5 15.98 29.80 -9.16
C ASN A 5 16.13 28.32 -8.79
N THR A 6 15.58 27.90 -7.64
CA THR A 6 15.82 26.57 -7.01
C THR A 6 14.59 25.66 -7.03
N ASP A 7 13.95 25.47 -8.20
CA ASP A 7 12.72 24.66 -8.32
C ASP A 7 12.87 23.34 -9.12
N TYR A 8 14.10 22.87 -9.40
CA TYR A 8 14.31 21.73 -10.31
C TYR A 8 14.65 20.35 -9.70
N TRP A 9 14.59 20.17 -8.38
CA TRP A 9 15.08 18.94 -7.72
C TRP A 9 14.01 18.06 -7.02
N ARG A 10 12.76 18.03 -7.51
CA ARG A 10 11.69 17.19 -6.91
C ARG A 10 11.36 15.86 -7.61
N HIS A 11 12.06 15.47 -8.68
CA HIS A 11 11.74 14.24 -9.44
C HIS A 11 12.90 13.25 -9.51
N ASN A 12 13.13 12.51 -8.42
CA ASN A 12 13.83 11.22 -8.46
C ASN A 12 13.53 10.41 -7.19
N ARG A 13 12.35 9.79 -7.12
CA ARG A 13 12.11 8.67 -6.19
C ARG A 13 12.44 7.38 -6.92
N ASN A 14 13.73 7.07 -6.98
CA ASN A 14 14.22 5.71 -7.25
C ASN A 14 15.23 5.39 -6.15
N ILE A 15 14.75 4.85 -5.04
CA ILE A 15 15.61 4.17 -4.07
C ILE A 15 15.33 2.68 -4.21
N TYR A 16 16.21 2.02 -4.95
CA TYR A 16 16.36 0.57 -4.92
C TYR A 16 16.93 0.19 -3.54
N LEU A 17 16.20 -0.64 -2.80
CA LEU A 17 16.73 -1.33 -1.63
C LEU A 17 17.46 -2.59 -2.13
N THR A 18 18.72 -2.43 -2.54
CA THR A 18 19.66 -3.55 -2.65
C THR A 18 20.16 -3.85 -1.24
N ILE A 19 19.77 -5.00 -0.68
CA ILE A 19 20.30 -5.48 0.59
C ILE A 19 21.67 -6.08 0.31
N GLU A 20 22.73 -5.30 0.52
CA GLU A 20 24.09 -5.83 0.68
C GLU A 20 24.48 -5.83 2.15
N TYR A 21 24.87 -7.01 2.62
CA TYR A 21 25.23 -7.35 3.99
C TYR A 21 26.68 -6.93 4.25
N ILE A 22 26.96 -5.81 4.94
CA ILE A 22 28.28 -5.54 5.56
C ILE A 22 28.14 -4.74 6.87
N GLY A 23 28.51 -5.38 7.98
CA GLY A 23 29.38 -4.79 9.03
C GLY A 23 28.83 -3.72 9.98
N LEU A 24 28.30 -4.18 11.13
CA LEU A 24 28.26 -3.57 12.47
C LEU A 24 28.88 -2.17 12.69
N LEU A 25 28.02 -1.20 13.02
CA LEU A 25 28.29 -0.11 13.96
C LEU A 25 26.98 0.27 14.67
N SER A 26 26.85 -0.16 15.93
CA SER A 26 25.65 0.06 16.74
C SER A 26 25.57 1.50 17.23
N ILE A 27 24.59 2.26 16.74
CA ILE A 27 24.12 3.50 17.37
C ILE A 27 22.90 3.13 18.22
N THR A 28 23.02 3.20 19.54
CA THR A 28 21.91 2.99 20.47
C THR A 28 21.09 4.27 20.60
N VAL A 29 19.88 4.29 20.03
CA VAL A 29 18.86 5.31 20.31
C VAL A 29 17.87 4.74 21.33
N THR A 30 17.86 5.30 22.53
CA THR A 30 16.96 4.91 23.62
C THR A 30 15.59 5.57 23.45
N TYR A 31 14.57 4.80 23.09
CA TYR A 31 13.17 5.24 23.11
C TYR A 31 12.56 4.98 24.49
N GLY A 32 12.39 6.06 25.27
CA GLY A 32 11.65 6.03 26.52
C GLY A 32 10.14 6.05 26.28
N CYS A 33 9.54 4.89 26.03
CA CYS A 33 8.09 4.68 26.16
C CYS A 33 7.89 3.29 26.74
N SER A 34 7.62 3.21 28.06
CA SER A 34 7.18 2.03 28.83
C SER A 34 7.27 0.70 28.07
N GLN A 35 8.48 0.20 27.84
CA GLN A 35 8.70 -1.12 27.26
C GLN A 35 8.25 -2.14 28.30
N ARG A 36 7.19 -2.89 28.02
CA ARG A 36 7.11 -4.25 28.58
C ARG A 36 8.34 -4.95 28.03
N ARG A 37 9.33 -5.23 28.90
CA ARG A 37 10.40 -6.18 28.58
C ARG A 37 9.74 -7.41 28.02
N ALA A 38 10.09 -7.79 26.80
CA ALA A 38 9.85 -9.12 26.30
C ALA A 38 10.81 -10.04 27.06
N ASP A 39 10.45 -10.36 28.31
CA ASP A 39 11.00 -11.51 29.00
C ASP A 39 10.69 -12.72 28.11
N SER A 40 11.73 -13.51 27.85
CA SER A 40 11.76 -14.71 26.99
C SER A 40 10.37 -15.32 26.74
N LEU A 41 9.95 -15.40 25.46
CA LEU A 41 8.83 -16.25 25.05
C LEU A 41 9.15 -17.67 25.55
N SER A 42 8.49 -18.08 26.63
CA SER A 42 8.65 -19.43 27.16
C SER A 42 8.13 -20.43 26.12
N GLU A 43 8.91 -21.48 25.85
CA GLU A 43 8.42 -22.66 25.12
C GLU A 43 7.04 -23.07 25.63
N GLY A 44 6.16 -23.48 24.71
CA GLY A 44 4.73 -23.68 24.95
C GLY A 44 4.45 -24.49 26.21
N ASP A 45 3.66 -23.91 27.11
CA ASP A 45 3.31 -24.54 28.38
C ASP A 45 2.01 -25.35 28.22
N PHE A 46 2.12 -26.68 28.27
CA PHE A 46 0.98 -27.57 28.04
C PHE A 46 0.02 -27.58 29.23
N ARG A 47 -1.29 -27.54 28.94
CA ARG A 47 -2.37 -27.58 29.93
C ARG A 47 -3.39 -28.62 29.54
N LYS A 48 -3.83 -29.42 30.51
CA LYS A 48 -4.92 -30.37 30.32
C LYS A 48 -6.26 -29.63 30.41
N LEU A 49 -7.17 -29.98 29.50
CA LEU A 49 -8.60 -29.68 29.67
C LEU A 49 -9.13 -30.47 30.86
N GLN A 50 -9.95 -29.83 31.69
CA GLN A 50 -10.53 -30.43 32.89
C GLN A 50 -12.06 -30.36 32.83
N LEU A 51 -12.73 -31.48 33.15
CA LEU A 51 -14.18 -31.53 33.30
C LEU A 51 -14.59 -31.02 34.67
N THR A 52 -15.48 -30.02 34.69
CA THR A 52 -16.09 -29.49 35.91
C THR A 52 -17.61 -29.44 35.73
N GLY A 53 -18.36 -29.78 36.77
CA GLY A 53 -19.83 -29.66 36.76
C GLY A 53 -20.54 -30.58 35.76
N GLY A 54 -19.92 -31.66 35.31
CA GLY A 54 -20.51 -32.68 34.43
C GLY A 54 -20.55 -32.33 32.93
N SER A 55 -20.48 -31.03 32.57
CA SER A 55 -20.57 -30.59 31.16
C SER A 55 -19.58 -29.51 30.75
N THR A 56 -18.88 -28.86 31.69
CA THR A 56 -18.03 -27.69 31.38
C THR A 56 -16.55 -28.07 31.31
N MET A 57 -15.89 -27.70 30.22
CA MET A 57 -14.43 -27.77 30.07
C MET A 57 -13.77 -26.49 30.59
N ILE A 58 -12.72 -26.65 31.39
CA ILE A 58 -11.86 -25.56 31.83
C ILE A 58 -10.39 -25.83 31.50
N VAL A 59 -9.63 -24.77 31.24
CA VAL A 59 -8.17 -24.79 31.06
C VAL A 59 -7.56 -23.68 31.90
N SER A 60 -6.44 -23.95 32.57
CA SER A 60 -5.79 -22.96 33.42
C SER A 60 -4.84 -22.05 32.62
N LEU A 61 -4.99 -20.74 32.78
CA LEU A 61 -4.13 -19.76 32.12
C LEU A 61 -2.72 -19.70 32.76
N PRO A 62 -1.66 -19.43 31.97
CA PRO A 62 -0.31 -19.25 32.52
C PRO A 62 -0.24 -18.13 33.55
N LYS A 63 0.34 -18.39 34.73
CA LYS A 63 0.46 -17.40 35.82
C LYS A 63 1.23 -16.14 35.39
N THR A 64 2.25 -16.30 34.55
CA THR A 64 3.05 -15.19 33.99
C THR A 64 2.19 -14.28 33.12
N TRP A 65 1.34 -14.85 32.27
CA TRP A 65 0.40 -14.09 31.42
C TRP A 65 -0.66 -13.35 32.25
N VAL A 66 -1.24 -14.00 33.26
CA VAL A 66 -2.22 -13.39 34.18
C VAL A 66 -1.61 -12.18 34.90
N LYS A 67 -0.43 -12.34 35.49
CA LYS A 67 0.30 -11.23 36.15
C LYS A 67 0.71 -10.14 35.18
N GLY A 68 1.22 -10.51 33.99
CA GLY A 68 1.66 -9.58 32.96
C GLY A 68 0.53 -8.71 32.39
N ASN A 69 -0.72 -9.19 32.48
CA ASN A 69 -1.91 -8.44 32.13
C ASN A 69 -2.65 -7.83 33.33
N ARG A 70 -2.09 -7.94 34.55
CA ARG A 70 -2.67 -7.41 35.79
C ARG A 70 -4.11 -7.87 36.03
N LEU A 71 -4.35 -9.16 35.78
CA LEU A 71 -5.65 -9.79 35.98
C LEU A 71 -5.72 -10.43 37.37
N ASP A 72 -6.85 -10.23 38.04
CA ASP A 72 -7.18 -10.78 39.34
C ASP A 72 -8.36 -11.77 39.26
N LYS A 73 -8.60 -12.48 40.38
CA LYS A 73 -9.71 -13.43 40.47
C LYS A 73 -11.04 -12.71 40.25
N GLY A 74 -11.82 -13.18 39.28
CA GLY A 74 -13.12 -12.60 38.92
C GLY A 74 -13.07 -11.66 37.72
N ASP A 75 -11.88 -11.29 37.24
CA ASP A 75 -11.74 -10.56 36.00
C ASP A 75 -12.15 -11.40 34.79
N VAL A 76 -12.74 -10.72 33.80
CA VAL A 76 -13.25 -11.34 32.58
C VAL A 76 -12.20 -11.25 31.47
N VAL A 77 -12.04 -12.32 30.72
CA VAL A 77 -11.26 -12.38 29.49
C VAL A 77 -12.19 -12.64 28.30
N SER A 78 -11.88 -12.04 27.15
CA SER A 78 -12.48 -12.45 25.88
C SER A 78 -11.76 -13.68 25.35
N ILE A 79 -12.55 -14.59 24.78
CA ILE A 79 -12.06 -15.75 24.04
C ILE A 79 -12.62 -15.63 22.63
N GLU A 80 -11.73 -15.60 21.65
CA GLU A 80 -12.06 -15.48 20.23
C GLU A 80 -11.44 -16.65 19.49
N GLU A 81 -12.25 -17.38 18.73
CA GLU A 81 -11.76 -18.36 17.76
C GLU A 81 -11.26 -17.61 16.52
N LEU A 82 -10.00 -17.86 16.16
CA LEU A 82 -9.33 -17.29 15.00
C LEU A 82 -9.73 -18.09 13.74
N ALA A 83 -9.48 -17.53 12.56
CA ALA A 83 -9.73 -18.22 11.29
C ALA A 83 -8.91 -19.52 11.15
N SER A 84 -7.80 -19.66 11.87
CA SER A 84 -7.01 -20.90 11.94
C SER A 84 -7.64 -22.01 12.80
N GLY A 85 -8.71 -21.72 13.54
CA GLY A 85 -9.28 -22.61 14.56
C GLY A 85 -8.60 -22.47 15.94
N ASP A 86 -7.53 -21.69 16.04
CA ASP A 86 -6.89 -21.41 17.33
C ASP A 86 -7.74 -20.49 18.21
N LEU A 87 -7.66 -20.66 19.54
CA LEU A 87 -8.29 -19.75 20.49
C LEU A 87 -7.33 -18.64 20.93
N ARG A 88 -7.74 -17.39 20.73
CA ARG A 88 -7.10 -16.21 21.29
C ARG A 88 -7.80 -15.77 22.57
N ILE A 89 -7.03 -15.61 23.65
CA ILE A 89 -7.51 -15.10 24.93
C ILE A 89 -6.95 -13.69 25.14
N SER A 90 -7.83 -12.72 25.41
CA SER A 90 -7.44 -11.32 25.66
C SER A 90 -8.12 -10.77 26.92
N PRO A 91 -7.48 -9.88 27.70
CA PRO A 91 -8.11 -9.22 28.84
C PRO A 91 -9.30 -8.34 28.39
N MET A 92 -10.49 -8.47 29.01
CA MET A 92 -11.64 -7.61 28.68
C MET A 92 -11.45 -6.17 29.18
N GLN A 93 -10.68 -5.98 30.26
CA GLN A 93 -10.41 -4.66 30.85
C GLN A 93 -9.31 -3.87 30.12
N GLY A 94 -8.68 -4.45 29.09
CA GLY A 94 -7.86 -3.67 28.19
C GLY A 94 -8.77 -2.82 27.32
N LYS A 95 -9.10 -1.58 27.74
CA LYS A 95 -9.51 -0.51 26.81
C LYS A 95 -8.66 -0.69 25.56
N ASP A 96 -9.28 -0.77 24.37
CA ASP A 96 -8.57 -0.80 23.08
C ASP A 96 -7.33 0.07 23.22
N ALA A 97 -6.16 -0.56 23.38
CA ALA A 97 -4.98 0.15 23.82
C ALA A 97 -4.57 1.00 22.62
N LYS A 98 -5.08 2.24 22.57
CA LYS A 98 -4.82 3.17 21.48
C LYS A 98 -3.32 3.25 21.35
N THR A 99 -2.84 2.80 20.22
CA THR A 99 -1.41 2.81 19.95
C THR A 99 -1.00 4.25 19.65
N CYS A 100 0.15 4.65 20.16
CA CYS A 100 0.71 5.97 19.92
C CYS A 100 2.17 5.85 19.49
N VAL A 101 2.55 6.58 18.45
CA VAL A 101 3.95 6.77 18.05
C VAL A 101 4.34 8.21 18.39
N SER A 102 5.40 8.38 19.16
CA SER A 102 5.95 9.70 19.49
C SER A 102 7.20 9.96 18.65
N ILE A 103 7.22 11.09 17.94
CA ILE A 103 8.32 11.55 17.10
C ILE A 103 8.85 12.85 17.72
N ASP A 104 10.12 12.87 18.10
CA ASP A 104 10.80 14.12 18.47
C ASP A 104 11.28 14.81 17.19
N CYS A 105 10.68 15.95 16.85
CA CYS A 105 11.07 16.74 15.68
C CYS A 105 12.25 17.68 15.95
N CYS A 106 12.60 17.95 17.22
CA CYS A 106 13.78 18.74 17.57
C CYS A 106 15.07 17.98 17.23
N SER A 107 15.06 16.65 17.32
CA SER A 107 16.21 15.80 16.99
C SER A 107 16.39 15.52 15.49
N LEU A 108 15.47 15.98 14.64
CA LEU A 108 15.45 15.65 13.22
C LEU A 108 15.94 16.83 12.37
N THR A 109 16.87 16.55 11.47
CA THR A 109 17.32 17.49 10.44
C THR A 109 16.54 17.32 9.13
N VAL A 110 16.19 16.08 8.78
CA VAL A 110 15.42 15.67 7.59
C VAL A 110 14.58 14.43 7.90
N GLY A 111 13.65 14.05 7.01
CA GLY A 111 12.94 12.77 7.07
C GLY A 111 11.68 12.73 7.95
N LEU A 112 11.19 13.86 8.46
CA LEU A 112 9.96 13.90 9.25
C LEU A 112 8.77 13.27 8.50
N VAL A 113 8.60 13.58 7.21
CA VAL A 113 7.51 13.03 6.40
C VAL A 113 7.59 11.51 6.30
N ASP A 114 8.79 10.95 6.12
CA ASP A 114 9.00 9.50 6.05
C ASP A 114 8.63 8.81 7.38
N LEU A 115 8.97 9.44 8.51
CA LEU A 115 8.58 8.95 9.83
C LEU A 115 7.06 9.03 10.05
N LEU A 116 6.41 10.11 9.59
CA LEU A 116 4.95 10.24 9.64
C LEU A 116 4.27 9.17 8.80
N ILE A 117 4.75 8.91 7.57
CA ILE A 117 4.25 7.84 6.70
C ILE A 117 4.51 6.47 7.33
N GLY A 118 5.69 6.22 7.89
CA GLY A 118 5.99 4.98 8.61
C GLY A 118 5.06 4.76 9.80
N ALA A 119 4.79 5.80 10.58
CA ALA A 119 3.83 5.77 11.68
C ALA A 119 2.40 5.50 11.16
N TYR A 120 1.98 6.13 10.06
CA TYR A 120 0.70 5.87 9.41
C TYR A 120 0.56 4.42 8.97
N LEU A 121 1.55 3.89 8.26
CA LEU A 121 1.57 2.51 7.76
C LEU A 121 1.63 1.48 8.89
N SER A 122 2.16 1.84 10.06
CA SER A 122 2.14 0.97 11.23
C SER A 122 0.73 0.70 11.79
N GLY A 123 -0.31 1.39 11.30
CA GLY A 123 -1.67 1.24 11.80
C GLY A 123 -1.91 1.93 13.15
N THR A 124 -1.04 2.87 13.55
CA THR A 124 -1.15 3.51 14.87
C THR A 124 -2.37 4.43 14.99
N ASN A 125 -3.02 4.50 16.15
CA ASN A 125 -4.19 5.35 16.36
C ASN A 125 -3.82 6.82 16.51
N THR A 126 -2.65 7.11 17.08
CA THR A 126 -2.19 8.47 17.39
C THR A 126 -0.73 8.64 16.98
N ILE A 127 -0.40 9.78 16.41
CA ILE A 127 0.97 10.21 16.15
C ILE A 127 1.19 11.51 16.92
N GLU A 128 2.15 11.52 17.84
CA GLU A 128 2.54 12.71 18.59
C GLU A 128 3.86 13.25 18.02
N VAL A 129 3.86 14.47 17.49
CA VAL A 129 5.06 15.18 17.08
C VAL A 129 5.43 16.18 18.18
N LYS A 130 6.55 15.96 18.84
CA LYS A 130 7.02 16.73 20.00
C LYS A 130 8.31 17.48 19.71
N CYS A 131 8.56 18.52 20.47
CA CYS A 131 9.82 19.26 20.46
C CYS A 131 9.98 19.94 21.83
N ASP A 132 11.17 19.89 22.42
CA ASP A 132 11.46 20.62 23.66
C ASP A 132 11.40 22.15 23.47
N GLN A 133 11.63 22.60 22.24
CA GLN A 133 11.51 23.98 21.77
C GLN A 133 10.20 24.21 21.00
N LYS A 134 9.96 25.46 20.58
CA LYS A 134 8.80 25.78 19.74
C LYS A 134 8.89 25.05 18.39
N ILE A 135 7.84 24.31 18.03
CA ILE A 135 7.76 23.59 16.76
C ILE A 135 7.86 24.56 15.58
N PRO A 136 8.85 24.41 14.68
CA PRO A 136 9.03 25.28 13.53
C PRO A 136 7.85 25.27 12.54
N ARG A 137 7.67 26.36 11.79
CA ARG A 137 6.64 26.43 10.73
C ARG A 137 6.86 25.39 9.62
N SER A 138 8.10 25.03 9.31
CA SER A 138 8.44 23.99 8.33
C SER A 138 7.89 22.62 8.73
N VAL A 139 8.00 22.25 10.01
CA VAL A 139 7.42 21.01 10.56
C VAL A 139 5.89 21.01 10.39
N ARG A 140 5.24 22.14 10.65
CA ARG A 140 3.78 22.30 10.47
C ARG A 140 3.37 22.17 9.02
N ASN A 141 4.18 22.67 8.07
CA ASN A 141 3.94 22.48 6.65
C ASN A 141 4.06 21.01 6.25
N ASN A 142 5.12 20.32 6.70
CA ASN A 142 5.29 18.88 6.46
C ASN A 142 4.11 18.06 7.01
N ILE A 143 3.57 18.42 8.18
CA ILE A 143 2.38 17.78 8.75
C ILE A 143 1.15 18.04 7.87
N ARG A 144 0.94 19.26 7.35
CA ARG A 144 -0.17 19.55 6.42
C ARG A 144 -0.06 18.76 5.12
N ASP A 145 1.14 18.63 4.56
CA ASP A 145 1.38 17.80 3.38
C ASP A 145 1.05 16.33 3.69
N PHE A 146 1.51 15.80 4.82
CA PHE A 146 1.16 14.46 5.28
C PHE A 146 -0.36 14.24 5.45
N LEU A 147 -1.08 15.20 6.04
CA LEU A 147 -2.54 15.11 6.22
C LEU A 147 -3.29 15.18 4.88
N ARG A 148 -2.78 15.94 3.90
CA ARG A 148 -3.34 15.96 2.54
C ARG A 148 -3.13 14.64 1.82
N ASP A 149 -1.97 14.03 1.99
CA ASP A 149 -1.56 12.83 1.24
C ASP A 149 -2.04 11.53 1.92
N THR A 150 -2.56 11.60 3.15
CA THR A 150 -3.10 10.45 3.90
C THR A 150 -4.59 10.59 4.18
N ARG A 151 -5.31 9.46 4.21
CA ARG A 151 -6.74 9.44 4.50
C ARG A 151 -6.98 9.16 5.99
N GLY A 152 -7.85 9.95 6.60
CA GLY A 152 -8.42 9.67 7.92
C GLY A 152 -7.57 10.08 9.12
N MET A 153 -6.62 10.98 8.92
CA MET A 153 -5.82 11.57 9.98
C MET A 153 -6.25 13.02 10.19
N GLU A 154 -6.41 13.41 11.46
CA GLU A 154 -6.82 14.76 11.84
C GLU A 154 -5.96 15.25 13.00
N ILE A 155 -5.76 16.57 13.08
CA ILE A 155 -5.08 17.17 14.24
C ILE A 155 -6.09 17.25 15.39
N GLU A 156 -5.78 16.58 16.51
CA GLU A 156 -6.55 16.68 17.75
C GLU A 156 -6.03 17.81 18.64
N ASP A 157 -4.71 17.99 18.71
CA ASP A 157 -4.08 19.03 19.53
C ASP A 157 -2.93 19.68 18.76
N ASP A 158 -2.82 21.00 18.90
CA ASP A 158 -1.80 21.83 18.27
C ASP A 158 -1.34 22.93 19.23
N THR A 159 -0.26 22.64 19.95
CA THR A 159 0.39 23.57 20.88
C THR A 159 1.75 24.01 20.35
N GLU A 160 2.45 24.90 21.07
CA GLU A 160 3.78 25.33 20.67
C GLU A 160 4.83 24.20 20.67
N LYS A 161 4.62 23.12 21.43
CA LYS A 161 5.62 22.04 21.65
C LYS A 161 5.12 20.63 21.31
N LEU A 162 3.84 20.47 21.03
CA LEU A 162 3.20 19.20 20.70
C LEU A 162 2.16 19.40 19.61
N ILE A 163 2.20 18.55 18.59
CA ILE A 163 1.09 18.34 17.65
C ILE A 163 0.65 16.89 17.78
N ARG A 164 -0.62 16.66 18.11
CA ARG A 164 -1.22 15.33 18.23
C ARG A 164 -2.13 15.09 17.04
N ILE A 165 -1.83 14.04 16.28
CA ILE A 165 -2.59 13.61 15.11
C ILE A 165 -3.30 12.31 15.46
N VAL A 166 -4.60 12.21 15.20
CA VAL A 166 -5.42 11.05 15.50
C VAL A 166 -6.07 10.47 14.25
N SER A 167 -6.21 9.15 14.24
CA SER A 167 -6.95 8.43 13.21
C SER A 167 -8.44 8.46 13.53
N ILE A 168 -9.24 9.06 12.64
CA ILE A 168 -10.71 9.08 12.74
C ILE A 168 -11.38 7.93 11.98
N LEU A 169 -10.65 7.29 11.06
CA LEU A 169 -11.19 6.17 10.29
C LEU A 169 -11.25 4.88 11.12
N ASN A 170 -12.38 4.18 10.99
CA ASN A 170 -12.48 2.79 11.42
C ASN A 170 -11.80 1.90 10.35
N PRO A 171 -10.72 1.16 10.69
CA PRO A 171 -9.98 0.36 9.71
C PRO A 171 -10.84 -0.69 8.98
N SER A 172 -12.01 -1.03 9.50
CA SER A 172 -12.91 -2.03 8.92
C SER A 172 -14.10 -1.47 8.14
N GLU A 173 -14.21 -0.15 8.00
CA GLU A 173 -15.38 0.48 7.35
C GLU A 173 -15.45 0.21 5.84
N LEU A 174 -14.28 0.12 5.18
CA LEU A 174 -14.18 -0.11 3.75
C LEU A 174 -13.44 -1.42 3.47
N ARG A 175 -14.04 -2.30 2.67
CA ARG A 175 -13.39 -3.53 2.21
C ARG A 175 -12.19 -3.23 1.32
N LEU A 176 -11.13 -4.03 1.44
CA LEU A 176 -9.87 -3.85 0.70
C LEU A 176 -10.11 -3.86 -0.82
N GLN A 177 -10.96 -4.77 -1.31
CA GLN A 177 -11.31 -4.90 -2.74
C GLN A 177 -11.94 -3.62 -3.30
N VAL A 178 -12.69 -2.87 -2.49
CA VAL A 178 -13.32 -1.60 -2.93
C VAL A 178 -12.25 -0.53 -3.17
N SER A 179 -11.21 -0.46 -2.32
CA SER A 179 -10.08 0.43 -2.56
C SER A 179 -9.31 0.05 -3.82
N ILE A 180 -9.06 -1.25 -4.03
CA ILE A 180 -8.39 -1.78 -5.23
C ILE A 180 -9.19 -1.43 -6.49
N ASN A 181 -10.51 -1.64 -6.48
CA ASN A 181 -11.37 -1.29 -7.62
C ASN A 181 -11.34 0.20 -7.95
N ARG A 182 -11.29 1.08 -6.94
CA ARG A 182 -11.15 2.53 -7.17
C ARG A 182 -9.79 2.90 -7.78
N MET A 183 -8.71 2.25 -7.35
CA MET A 183 -7.39 2.46 -7.96
C MET A 183 -7.39 2.04 -9.42
N TYR A 184 -7.95 0.87 -9.74
CA TYR A 184 -8.16 0.42 -11.11
C TYR A 184 -8.89 1.45 -11.98
N ILE A 185 -10.03 1.99 -11.51
CA ILE A 185 -10.80 2.98 -12.28
C ILE A 185 -9.95 4.22 -12.60
N LEU A 186 -9.19 4.72 -11.63
CA LEU A 186 -8.32 5.88 -11.84
C LEU A 186 -7.22 5.58 -12.87
N ILE A 187 -6.54 4.44 -12.74
CA ILE A 187 -5.47 4.01 -13.66
C ILE A 187 -6.01 3.83 -15.08
N SER A 188 -7.11 3.09 -15.24
CA SER A 188 -7.74 2.89 -16.54
C SER A 188 -8.22 4.21 -17.15
N SER A 189 -8.73 5.15 -16.34
CA SER A 189 -9.11 6.47 -16.84
C SER A 189 -7.91 7.25 -17.36
N LEU A 190 -6.77 7.27 -16.66
CA LEU A 190 -5.56 7.97 -17.12
C LEU A 190 -5.04 7.42 -18.45
N VAL A 191 -4.99 6.10 -18.58
CA VAL A 191 -4.52 5.46 -19.82
C VAL A 191 -5.51 5.68 -20.96
N ASN A 192 -6.82 5.60 -20.68
CA ASN A 192 -7.85 5.84 -21.68
C ASN A 192 -7.86 7.30 -22.15
N ASP A 193 -7.80 8.26 -21.23
CA ASP A 193 -7.76 9.70 -21.55
C ASP A 193 -6.52 10.00 -22.41
N ALA A 194 -5.36 9.40 -22.10
CA ALA A 194 -4.16 9.53 -22.93
C ALA A 194 -4.34 8.91 -24.33
N PHE A 195 -5.02 7.76 -24.43
CA PHE A 195 -5.32 7.12 -25.71
C PHE A 195 -6.30 7.95 -26.56
N GLU A 196 -7.31 8.54 -25.95
CA GLU A 196 -8.30 9.39 -26.62
C GLU A 196 -7.68 10.70 -27.14
N VAL A 197 -6.78 11.34 -26.38
CA VAL A 197 -6.04 12.52 -26.85
C VAL A 197 -5.19 12.18 -28.09
N LEU A 198 -4.60 10.98 -28.15
CA LEU A 198 -3.89 10.51 -29.35
C LEU A 198 -4.83 10.24 -30.53
N ASN A 199 -6.12 9.99 -30.29
CA ASN A 199 -7.16 9.87 -31.33
C ASN A 199 -7.75 11.23 -31.75
N GLY A 200 -7.31 12.34 -31.16
CA GLY A 200 -7.73 13.69 -31.53
C GLY A 200 -8.75 14.33 -30.59
N GLU A 201 -9.04 13.73 -29.43
CA GLU A 201 -9.78 14.39 -28.37
C GLU A 201 -8.97 15.53 -27.71
N ASP A 202 -9.67 16.37 -26.93
CA ASP A 202 -9.07 17.55 -26.31
C ASP A 202 -8.01 17.18 -25.25
N ILE A 203 -6.85 17.86 -25.31
CA ILE A 203 -5.75 17.72 -24.34
C ILE A 203 -6.18 18.05 -22.90
N ASP A 204 -7.27 18.81 -22.72
CA ASP A 204 -7.84 19.15 -21.42
C ASP A 204 -8.30 17.92 -20.61
N LEU A 205 -8.52 16.77 -21.26
CA LEU A 205 -8.74 15.47 -20.59
C LEU A 205 -7.59 15.09 -19.64
N LEU A 206 -6.39 15.64 -19.88
CA LEU A 206 -5.15 15.34 -19.15
C LEU A 206 -4.75 16.46 -18.17
N SER A 207 -5.68 17.35 -17.81
CA SER A 207 -5.41 18.48 -16.92
C SER A 207 -5.22 18.09 -15.45
N ASP A 208 -5.81 16.98 -15.00
CA ASP A 208 -5.84 16.57 -13.58
C ASP A 208 -4.96 15.35 -13.24
N ILE A 209 -3.96 15.03 -14.08
CA ILE A 209 -3.08 13.86 -13.93
C ILE A 209 -2.52 13.73 -12.50
N GLN A 210 -1.95 14.83 -11.97
CA GLN A 210 -1.31 14.84 -10.65
C GLN A 210 -2.30 14.56 -9.51
N ASP A 211 -3.55 14.98 -9.64
CA ASP A 211 -4.56 14.75 -8.61
C ASP A 211 -5.06 13.30 -8.64
N ARG A 212 -5.13 12.67 -9.83
CA ARG A 212 -5.44 11.23 -9.94
C ARG A 212 -4.30 10.37 -9.39
N GLU A 213 -3.05 10.71 -9.70
CA GLU A 213 -1.84 10.05 -9.15
C GLU A 213 -1.83 10.09 -7.62
N ARG A 214 -1.99 11.28 -7.02
CA ARG A 214 -2.10 11.44 -5.55
C ARG A 214 -3.24 10.63 -4.95
N GLN A 215 -4.37 10.51 -5.65
CA GLN A 215 -5.50 9.71 -5.18
C GLN A 215 -5.18 8.20 -5.16
N ILE A 216 -4.40 7.71 -6.12
CA ILE A 216 -3.91 6.33 -6.18
C ILE A 216 -2.95 6.08 -5.00
N ASP A 217 -1.99 6.97 -4.78
CA ASP A 217 -1.04 6.90 -3.64
C ASP A 217 -1.75 6.86 -2.29
N ALA A 218 -2.66 7.81 -2.07
CA ALA A 218 -3.41 7.89 -0.83
C ALA A 218 -4.28 6.65 -0.59
N ARG A 219 -4.72 5.97 -1.66
CA ARG A 219 -5.45 4.70 -1.57
C ARG A 219 -4.54 3.53 -1.25
N ARG A 220 -3.35 3.44 -1.86
CA ARG A 220 -2.34 2.44 -1.48
C ARG A 220 -2.01 2.53 0.00
N LEU A 221 -1.67 3.73 0.48
CA LEU A 221 -1.34 3.96 1.89
C LEU A 221 -2.47 3.49 2.82
N LEU A 222 -3.72 3.82 2.47
CA LEU A 222 -4.88 3.40 3.26
C LEU A 222 -5.02 1.87 3.31
N VAL A 223 -4.88 1.18 2.18
CA VAL A 223 -4.95 -0.29 2.12
C VAL A 223 -3.87 -0.91 3.01
N GLU A 224 -2.62 -0.47 2.87
CA GLU A 224 -1.51 -0.99 3.67
C GLU A 224 -1.72 -0.77 5.18
N ARG A 225 -2.25 0.41 5.56
CA ARG A 225 -2.62 0.72 6.94
C ARG A 225 -3.74 -0.17 7.48
N GLN A 226 -4.77 -0.45 6.67
CA GLN A 226 -5.85 -1.36 7.05
C GLN A 226 -5.32 -2.79 7.27
N VAL A 227 -4.44 -3.25 6.38
CA VAL A 227 -3.78 -4.56 6.51
C VAL A 227 -2.90 -4.61 7.76
N ALA A 228 -2.09 -3.59 8.03
CA ALA A 228 -1.30 -3.51 9.28
C ALA A 228 -2.18 -3.54 10.54
N SER A 229 -3.37 -2.93 10.47
CA SER A 229 -4.35 -2.95 11.56
C SER A 229 -4.96 -4.35 11.73
N ALA A 230 -5.27 -5.05 10.63
CA ALA A 230 -5.81 -6.41 10.63
C ALA A 230 -4.80 -7.43 11.20
N LEU A 231 -3.51 -7.29 10.87
CA LEU A 231 -2.45 -8.14 11.41
C LEU A 231 -2.29 -8.03 12.93
N LYS A 232 -2.60 -6.86 13.52
CA LYS A 232 -2.49 -6.62 14.96
C LYS A 232 -3.76 -6.95 15.73
N ASN A 233 -4.93 -6.76 15.11
CA ASN A 233 -6.23 -6.85 15.75
C ASN A 233 -7.17 -7.83 15.01
N PRO A 234 -7.43 -9.03 15.56
CA PRO A 234 -8.33 -10.02 14.97
C PRO A 234 -9.77 -9.53 14.79
N SER A 235 -10.22 -8.57 15.61
CA SER A 235 -11.54 -7.97 15.39
C SER A 235 -11.61 -7.19 14.08
N VAL A 236 -10.49 -6.60 13.63
CA VAL A 236 -10.37 -5.92 12.33
C VAL A 236 -10.36 -6.94 11.19
N GLU A 237 -9.60 -8.03 11.33
CA GLU A 237 -9.58 -9.19 10.41
C GLU A 237 -11.00 -9.71 10.16
N LYS A 238 -11.75 -10.02 11.24
CA LYS A 238 -13.13 -10.52 11.17
C LYS A 238 -14.09 -9.55 10.49
N LYS A 239 -13.97 -8.24 10.76
CA LYS A 239 -14.83 -7.22 10.15
C LYS A 239 -14.50 -6.98 8.67
N LEU A 240 -13.22 -7.05 8.30
CA LEU A 240 -12.81 -6.97 6.90
C LEU A 240 -13.20 -8.21 6.08
N LYS A 241 -13.48 -9.34 6.75
CA LYS A 241 -13.86 -10.63 6.15
C LYS A 241 -12.78 -11.19 5.21
N VAL A 242 -11.53 -11.11 5.67
CA VAL A 242 -10.35 -11.53 4.92
C VAL A 242 -9.32 -12.04 5.92
N ASP A 243 -8.74 -13.20 5.65
CA ASP A 243 -7.65 -13.75 6.46
C ASP A 243 -6.35 -12.95 6.25
N ARG A 244 -5.35 -13.20 7.10
CA ARG A 244 -4.10 -12.42 7.10
C ARG A 244 -3.28 -12.56 5.83
N TYR A 245 -3.25 -13.73 5.21
CA TYR A 245 -2.49 -13.96 3.99
C TYR A 245 -3.15 -13.23 2.82
N THR A 246 -4.47 -13.38 2.66
CA THR A 246 -5.25 -12.67 1.65
C THR A 246 -5.20 -11.15 1.87
N ALA A 247 -5.17 -10.67 3.11
CA ALA A 247 -4.98 -9.26 3.43
C ALA A 247 -3.60 -8.75 2.96
N MET A 248 -2.54 -9.54 3.18
CA MET A 248 -1.19 -9.24 2.70
C MET A 248 -1.15 -9.18 1.16
N GLU A 249 -1.77 -10.12 0.47
CA GLU A 249 -1.84 -10.11 -1.01
C GLU A 249 -2.66 -8.92 -1.54
N HIS A 250 -3.69 -8.45 -0.83
CA HIS A 250 -4.35 -7.19 -1.17
C HIS A 250 -3.44 -5.96 -1.03
N ALA A 251 -2.57 -5.91 -0.02
CA ALA A 251 -1.54 -4.87 0.05
C ALA A 251 -0.53 -4.97 -1.10
N ASN A 252 -0.14 -6.19 -1.48
CA ASN A 252 0.71 -6.43 -2.64
C ASN A 252 0.07 -5.91 -3.95
N ILE A 253 -1.21 -6.25 -4.19
CA ILE A 253 -1.99 -5.74 -5.33
C ILE A 253 -2.06 -4.21 -5.31
N ALA A 254 -2.29 -3.59 -4.15
CA ALA A 254 -2.31 -2.13 -4.07
C ALA A 254 -0.96 -1.49 -4.44
N ARG A 255 0.17 -2.09 -4.05
CA ARG A 255 1.52 -1.65 -4.50
C ARG A 255 1.71 -1.80 -6.00
N VAL A 256 1.29 -2.93 -6.56
CA VAL A 256 1.36 -3.19 -8.00
C VAL A 256 0.53 -2.18 -8.78
N LEU A 257 -0.68 -1.87 -8.31
CA LEU A 257 -1.54 -0.86 -8.93
C LEU A 257 -1.00 0.56 -8.79
N GLU A 258 -0.37 0.92 -7.68
CA GLU A 258 0.27 2.23 -7.55
C GLU A 258 1.42 2.41 -8.55
N ARG A 259 2.32 1.42 -8.66
CA ARG A 259 3.36 1.44 -9.70
C ARG A 259 2.78 1.47 -11.11
N MET A 260 1.68 0.77 -11.35
CA MET A 260 0.94 0.86 -12.62
C MET A 260 0.38 2.27 -12.84
N GLY A 261 -0.11 2.92 -11.80
CA GLY A 261 -0.55 4.31 -11.77
C GLY A 261 0.56 5.30 -12.13
N ASP A 262 1.77 5.12 -11.60
CA ASP A 262 2.94 5.95 -11.95
C ASP A 262 3.22 5.89 -13.46
N HIS A 263 3.16 4.70 -14.06
CA HIS A 263 3.35 4.52 -15.50
C HIS A 263 2.17 5.03 -16.32
N ALA A 264 0.94 4.95 -15.82
CA ALA A 264 -0.23 5.56 -16.45
C ALA A 264 -0.12 7.10 -16.45
N ALA A 265 0.28 7.69 -15.33
CA ALA A 265 0.51 9.13 -15.21
C ALA A 265 1.68 9.57 -16.11
N ARG A 266 2.77 8.80 -16.16
CA ARG A 266 3.89 9.06 -17.07
C ARG A 266 3.47 9.02 -18.53
N LEU A 267 2.67 8.03 -18.94
CA LEU A 267 2.10 7.96 -20.29
C LEU A 267 1.27 9.20 -20.60
N ALA A 268 0.36 9.58 -19.69
CA ALA A 268 -0.48 10.75 -19.84
C ALA A 268 0.33 12.06 -19.96
N VAL A 269 1.37 12.23 -19.14
CA VAL A 269 2.29 13.38 -19.24
C VAL A 269 3.04 13.40 -20.57
N LEU A 270 3.55 12.24 -21.04
CA LEU A 270 4.23 12.16 -22.33
C LEU A 270 3.30 12.56 -23.48
N VAL A 271 2.06 12.07 -23.47
CA VAL A 271 1.06 12.42 -24.48
C VAL A 271 0.71 13.91 -24.41
N ARG A 272 0.43 14.45 -23.22
CA ARG A 272 0.10 15.87 -23.05
C ARG A 272 1.23 16.77 -23.58
N ASP A 273 2.46 16.48 -23.20
CA ASP A 273 3.60 17.37 -23.49
C ASP A 273 4.12 17.19 -24.94
N ASN A 274 3.80 16.06 -25.61
CA ASN A 274 4.38 15.70 -26.91
C ASN A 274 3.35 15.25 -27.97
N SER A 275 2.06 15.54 -27.79
CA SER A 275 0.99 15.08 -28.70
C SER A 275 1.26 15.39 -30.18
N GLN A 276 1.89 16.52 -30.47
CA GLN A 276 2.26 16.94 -31.83
C GLN A 276 3.45 16.17 -32.42
N LEU A 277 4.30 15.58 -31.56
CA LEU A 277 5.47 14.79 -31.96
C LEU A 277 5.12 13.31 -32.15
N VAL A 278 4.10 12.82 -31.45
CA VAL A 278 3.62 11.44 -31.57
C VAL A 278 2.80 11.32 -32.84
N GLN A 279 3.35 10.62 -33.84
CA GLN A 279 2.63 10.27 -35.08
C GLN A 279 2.32 8.76 -35.16
N SER A 280 2.64 8.00 -34.12
CA SER A 280 2.24 6.59 -34.03
C SER A 280 0.72 6.51 -34.07
N LYS A 281 0.18 5.73 -35.00
CA LYS A 281 -1.25 5.52 -35.05
C LYS A 281 -1.67 4.65 -33.87
N THR A 282 -2.83 4.92 -33.30
CA THR A 282 -3.45 4.07 -32.26
C THR A 282 -3.76 2.65 -32.75
N THR A 283 -3.73 2.43 -34.07
CA THR A 283 -3.86 1.13 -34.73
C THR A 283 -2.53 0.37 -34.87
N GLU A 284 -1.41 0.94 -34.43
CA GLU A 284 -0.07 0.35 -34.55
C GLU A 284 0.56 0.17 -33.15
N LEU A 285 1.50 -0.76 -33.02
CA LEU A 285 2.26 -0.92 -31.78
C LEU A 285 3.13 0.33 -31.53
N PRO A 286 3.30 0.75 -30.26
CA PRO A 286 2.83 0.08 -29.04
C PRO A 286 1.39 0.45 -28.63
N LEU A 287 0.75 1.44 -29.26
CA LEU A 287 -0.55 1.97 -28.82
C LEU A 287 -1.71 0.98 -29.00
N LEU A 288 -1.64 0.13 -30.03
CA LEU A 288 -2.60 -0.96 -30.27
C LEU A 288 -2.74 -1.92 -29.07
N ALA A 289 -1.75 -1.96 -28.17
CA ALA A 289 -1.77 -2.80 -26.99
C ALA A 289 -2.70 -2.29 -25.87
N ILE A 290 -3.02 -0.99 -25.85
CA ILE A 290 -3.79 -0.37 -24.75
C ILE A 290 -5.18 -1.02 -24.57
N PRO A 291 -6.00 -1.22 -25.62
CA PRO A 291 -7.29 -1.90 -25.48
C PRO A 291 -7.19 -3.33 -24.92
N THR A 292 -6.20 -4.10 -25.37
CA THR A 292 -5.96 -5.47 -24.90
C THR A 292 -5.54 -5.48 -23.44
N TRP A 293 -4.64 -4.59 -23.03
CA TRP A 293 -4.26 -4.40 -21.63
C TRP A 293 -5.46 -4.00 -20.77
N ALA A 294 -6.27 -3.04 -21.22
CA ALA A 294 -7.44 -2.55 -20.47
C ALA A 294 -8.46 -3.68 -20.23
N GLN A 295 -8.70 -4.52 -21.25
CA GLN A 295 -9.59 -5.68 -21.13
C GLN A 295 -9.02 -6.72 -20.17
N ALA A 296 -7.72 -7.04 -20.25
CA ALA A 296 -7.07 -7.97 -19.33
C ALA A 296 -7.13 -7.47 -17.88
N LEU A 297 -6.84 -6.19 -17.64
CA LEU A 297 -6.91 -5.60 -16.31
C LEU A 297 -8.34 -5.62 -15.75
N LYS A 298 -9.34 -5.28 -16.56
CA LYS A 298 -10.76 -5.38 -16.19
C LYS A 298 -11.13 -6.82 -15.80
N THR A 299 -10.67 -7.80 -16.57
CA THR A 299 -10.87 -9.22 -16.27
C THR A 299 -10.26 -9.60 -14.92
N LEU A 300 -9.02 -9.19 -14.62
CA LEU A 300 -8.36 -9.46 -13.34
C LEU A 300 -9.09 -8.82 -12.15
N VAL A 301 -9.52 -7.57 -12.28
CA VAL A 301 -10.28 -6.85 -11.24
C VAL A 301 -11.62 -7.53 -10.98
N HIS A 302 -12.34 -7.93 -12.03
CA HIS A 302 -13.59 -8.68 -11.88
C HIS A 302 -13.36 -10.04 -11.21
N ASN A 303 -12.24 -10.69 -11.53
CA ASN A 303 -11.92 -12.01 -10.98
C ASN A 303 -11.56 -12.02 -9.49
N MET A 304 -11.29 -10.86 -8.87
CA MET A 304 -11.24 -10.75 -7.41
C MET A 304 -12.53 -11.25 -6.72
N TYR A 305 -13.66 -11.26 -7.45
CA TYR A 305 -14.96 -11.72 -6.95
C TYR A 305 -15.32 -13.12 -7.46
N THR A 306 -15.04 -13.43 -8.73
CA THR A 306 -15.44 -14.71 -9.34
C THR A 306 -14.48 -15.86 -9.03
N LYS A 307 -13.21 -15.56 -8.73
CA LYS A 307 -12.21 -16.54 -8.28
C LYS A 307 -11.97 -17.71 -9.26
N ASP A 308 -12.03 -17.42 -10.56
CA ASP A 308 -11.81 -18.42 -11.61
C ASP A 308 -10.34 -18.39 -12.08
N VAL A 309 -9.63 -19.49 -11.80
CA VAL A 309 -8.20 -19.67 -12.12
C VAL A 309 -7.93 -19.62 -13.62
N ASN A 310 -8.83 -20.16 -14.46
CA ASN A 310 -8.61 -20.20 -15.91
C ASN A 310 -8.65 -18.79 -16.49
N ILE A 311 -9.63 -17.98 -16.05
CA ILE A 311 -9.76 -16.59 -16.47
C ILE A 311 -8.53 -15.76 -16.06
N ILE A 312 -7.98 -15.97 -14.86
CA ILE A 312 -6.74 -15.29 -14.43
C ILE A 312 -5.55 -15.73 -15.28
N HIS A 313 -5.44 -17.04 -15.54
CA HIS A 313 -4.35 -17.60 -16.32
C HIS A 313 -4.37 -17.11 -17.78
N GLU A 314 -5.53 -17.06 -18.41
CA GLU A 314 -5.72 -16.52 -19.76
C GLU A 314 -5.34 -15.04 -19.84
N ALA A 315 -5.81 -14.23 -18.89
CA ALA A 315 -5.45 -12.80 -18.82
C ALA A 315 -3.94 -12.61 -18.62
N LYS A 316 -3.30 -13.41 -17.75
CA LYS A 316 -1.85 -13.39 -17.55
C LYS A 316 -1.11 -13.72 -18.84
N THR A 317 -1.49 -14.81 -19.51
CA THR A 317 -0.84 -15.27 -20.75
C THR A 317 -1.00 -14.24 -21.87
N SER A 318 -2.18 -13.62 -21.99
CA SER A 318 -2.42 -12.53 -22.95
C SER A 318 -1.50 -11.33 -22.69
N LEU A 319 -1.32 -10.91 -21.44
CA LEU A 319 -0.41 -9.81 -21.09
C LEU A 319 1.06 -10.14 -21.36
N VAL A 320 1.49 -11.40 -21.12
CA VAL A 320 2.85 -11.86 -21.43
C VAL A 320 3.12 -11.80 -22.94
N ALA A 321 2.19 -12.32 -23.75
CA ALA A 321 2.30 -12.28 -25.20
C ALA A 321 2.34 -10.83 -25.71
N LEU A 322 1.44 -9.97 -25.21
CA LEU A 322 1.36 -8.56 -25.57
C LEU A 322 2.66 -7.81 -25.26
N MET A 323 3.28 -8.08 -24.11
CA MET A 323 4.56 -7.47 -23.74
C MET A 323 5.67 -7.88 -24.71
N ALA A 324 5.73 -9.14 -25.12
CA ALA A 324 6.73 -9.64 -26.09
C ALA A 324 6.51 -9.06 -27.50
N GLU A 325 5.27 -8.88 -27.93
CA GLU A 325 4.93 -8.22 -29.19
C GLU A 325 5.41 -6.76 -29.22
N ILE A 326 5.18 -6.02 -28.12
CA ILE A 326 5.67 -4.64 -27.99
C ILE A 326 7.21 -4.61 -28.08
N GLU A 327 7.92 -5.45 -27.32
CA GLU A 327 9.38 -5.51 -27.35
C GLU A 327 9.95 -5.84 -28.73
N THR A 328 9.29 -6.73 -29.47
CA THR A 328 9.68 -7.06 -30.84
C THR A 328 9.54 -5.84 -31.75
N SER A 329 8.45 -5.08 -31.62
CA SER A 329 8.21 -3.88 -32.42
C SER A 329 9.17 -2.72 -32.13
N GLU A 330 9.80 -2.69 -30.94
CA GLU A 330 10.75 -1.63 -30.59
C GLU A 330 12.02 -1.68 -31.47
N SER A 331 12.40 -2.86 -31.96
CA SER A 331 13.55 -3.00 -32.86
C SER A 331 13.36 -2.23 -34.17
N ASP A 332 12.12 -2.17 -34.67
CA ASP A 332 11.78 -1.46 -35.90
C ASP A 332 11.86 0.05 -35.73
N LEU A 333 11.60 0.58 -34.53
CA LEU A 333 11.69 2.01 -34.22
C LEU A 333 13.09 2.56 -34.51
N TRP A 334 14.15 1.78 -34.25
CA TRP A 334 15.55 2.21 -34.40
C TRP A 334 16.06 2.26 -35.85
N THR A 335 15.31 1.71 -36.81
CA THR A 335 15.77 1.58 -38.21
C THR A 335 15.43 2.77 -39.11
N GLY A 336 14.67 3.75 -38.60
CA GLY A 336 14.14 4.87 -39.38
C GLY A 336 15.00 6.15 -39.39
N ARG A 337 14.67 7.09 -40.30
CA ARG A 337 15.23 8.46 -40.36
C ARG A 337 14.45 9.47 -39.48
N LYS A 338 13.85 9.02 -38.38
CA LYS A 338 13.07 9.87 -37.48
C LYS A 338 14.00 10.80 -36.67
N SER A 339 13.49 11.93 -36.18
CA SER A 339 14.26 12.78 -35.26
C SER A 339 14.53 12.03 -33.95
N ALA A 340 15.68 12.29 -33.32
CA ALA A 340 16.06 11.64 -32.07
C ALA A 340 15.03 11.89 -30.95
N GLU A 341 14.48 13.10 -30.88
CA GLU A 341 13.44 13.49 -29.92
C GLU A 341 12.17 12.65 -30.08
N ARG A 342 11.73 12.44 -31.32
CA ARG A 342 10.55 11.62 -31.61
C ARG A 342 10.77 10.16 -31.25
N LEU A 343 11.91 9.60 -31.63
CA LEU A 343 12.25 8.21 -31.31
C LEU A 343 12.29 7.98 -29.80
N PHE A 344 12.88 8.93 -29.07
CA PHE A 344 12.92 8.88 -27.62
C PHE A 344 11.53 8.91 -27.00
N CYS A 345 10.65 9.81 -27.45
CA CYS A 345 9.26 9.88 -26.98
C CYS A 345 8.48 8.59 -27.26
N GLU A 346 8.54 8.07 -28.50
CA GLU A 346 7.86 6.82 -28.89
C GLU A 346 8.37 5.62 -28.06
N PHE A 347 9.68 5.56 -27.77
CA PHE A 347 10.25 4.54 -26.91
C PHE A 347 9.78 4.64 -25.45
N GLN A 348 9.67 5.86 -24.89
CA GLN A 348 9.16 6.05 -23.52
C GLN A 348 7.67 5.69 -23.38
N ILE A 349 6.87 5.93 -24.42
CA ILE A 349 5.48 5.46 -24.51
C ILE A 349 5.46 3.93 -24.52
N SER A 350 6.28 3.31 -25.36
CA SER A 350 6.43 1.85 -25.42
C SER A 350 6.81 1.24 -24.08
N GLU A 351 7.82 1.81 -23.41
CA GLU A 351 8.27 1.41 -22.07
C GLU A 351 7.11 1.47 -21.06
N SER A 352 6.34 2.57 -21.08
CA SER A 352 5.22 2.75 -20.15
C SER A 352 4.14 1.68 -20.36
N ILE A 353 3.79 1.36 -21.61
CA ILE A 353 2.80 0.32 -21.92
C ILE A 353 3.29 -1.08 -21.54
N ARG A 354 4.58 -1.40 -21.75
CA ARG A 354 5.15 -2.67 -21.27
C ARG A 354 5.10 -2.78 -19.75
N ARG A 355 5.38 -1.69 -19.04
CA ARG A 355 5.29 -1.65 -17.57
C ARG A 355 3.86 -1.83 -17.09
N LEU A 356 2.87 -1.23 -17.76
CA LEU A 356 1.45 -1.48 -17.50
C LEU A 356 1.10 -2.98 -17.64
N CYS A 357 1.63 -3.66 -18.68
CA CYS A 357 1.44 -5.10 -18.87
C CYS A 357 2.13 -5.92 -17.76
N ALA A 358 3.38 -5.60 -17.42
CA ALA A 358 4.15 -6.26 -16.37
C ALA A 358 3.45 -6.21 -15.00
N TYR A 359 2.90 -5.05 -14.63
CA TYR A 359 2.12 -4.93 -13.39
C TYR A 359 0.77 -5.67 -13.47
N GLY A 360 0.15 -5.78 -14.65
CA GLY A 360 -1.01 -6.64 -14.83
C GLY A 360 -0.68 -8.12 -14.59
N ILE A 361 0.49 -8.59 -15.03
CA ILE A 361 1.00 -9.95 -14.77
C ILE A 361 1.19 -10.18 -13.27
N ASN A 362 1.81 -9.22 -12.56
CA ASN A 362 2.01 -9.34 -11.10
C ASN A 362 0.68 -9.35 -10.33
N PHE A 363 -0.33 -8.60 -10.80
CA PHE A 363 -1.67 -8.68 -10.23
C PHE A 363 -2.27 -10.08 -10.44
N ALA A 364 -2.18 -10.65 -11.64
CA ALA A 364 -2.63 -12.02 -11.89
C ALA A 364 -1.95 -13.05 -10.97
N GLU A 365 -0.65 -12.90 -10.73
CA GLU A 365 0.11 -13.76 -9.81
C GLU A 365 -0.37 -13.64 -8.36
N ALA A 366 -0.60 -12.43 -7.87
CA ALA A 366 -1.15 -12.22 -6.53
C ALA A 366 -2.55 -12.84 -6.38
N LEU A 367 -3.39 -12.78 -7.42
CA LEU A 367 -4.70 -13.47 -7.42
C LEU A 367 -4.55 -14.99 -7.33
N LEU A 368 -3.65 -15.58 -8.12
CA LEU A 368 -3.39 -17.02 -8.06
C LEU A 368 -2.86 -17.45 -6.69
N ASN A 369 -1.98 -16.66 -6.08
CA ASN A 369 -1.47 -16.91 -4.72
C ASN A 369 -2.61 -16.95 -3.69
N MET A 370 -3.53 -15.99 -3.72
CA MET A 370 -4.71 -15.99 -2.84
C MET A 370 -5.58 -17.24 -3.06
N LEU A 371 -5.85 -17.61 -4.31
CA LEU A 371 -6.68 -18.78 -4.61
C LEU A 371 -6.02 -20.10 -4.21
N MET A 372 -4.70 -20.20 -4.32
CA MET A 372 -3.98 -21.40 -3.87
C MET A 372 -3.94 -21.48 -2.35
N HIS A 373 -3.81 -20.34 -1.66
CA HIS A 373 -3.87 -20.28 -0.20
C HIS A 373 -5.23 -20.75 0.34
N GLU A 374 -6.34 -20.35 -0.30
CA GLU A 374 -7.69 -20.79 0.08
C GLU A 374 -7.92 -22.30 -0.06
N ARG A 375 -7.07 -23.00 -0.83
CA ARG A 375 -7.14 -24.45 -1.05
C ARG A 375 -6.22 -25.26 -0.13
N LEU A 376 -5.55 -24.61 0.82
CA LEU A 376 -4.72 -25.33 1.79
C LEU A 376 -5.60 -26.17 2.71
N GLU A 377 -5.40 -27.49 2.68
CA GLU A 377 -6.02 -28.45 3.58
C GLU A 377 -4.98 -28.96 4.58
N SER A 378 -5.38 -29.19 5.83
CA SER A 378 -4.53 -29.85 6.82
C SER A 378 -4.39 -31.33 6.48
N VAL A 379 -3.17 -31.81 6.25
CA VAL A 379 -2.85 -33.22 5.99
C VAL A 379 -2.53 -33.96 7.28
#